data_AF-A0A6J4UY26-F1
#
_entry.id   AF-A0A6J4UY26-F1
#
_cell.length_a   1.000
_cell.length_b   1.000
_cell.length_c   1.000
_cell.angle_alpha   90.00
_cell.angle_beta   90.00
_cell.angle_gamma   90.00
#
_symmetry.space_group_name_H-M   'P 1'
#
loop_
_entity.id
_entity.type
_entity.pdbx_description
1 polymer ?
#
loop_
_entity_poly.entity_id
_entity_poly.type
_entity_poly.pdbx_seq_one_letter_code
_entity_poly.pdbx_strand_id
1 'polypeptide(L)' 'MDVPSHQEITVLALWDDEAGVWVAESEQVPGLVTEAETVEQLATKLSELIPELLELNSPDFKGVSIINLKAERTLHTV' A
#
# COMPACT_ATOMS: atom_id res chain seq x y z
N MET A 1 29.16 -11.05 -2.05
CA MET A 1 28.13 -10.51 -2.97
C MET A 1 26.89 -10.34 -2.12
N ASP A 2 26.62 -9.12 -1.67
CA ASP A 2 25.35 -8.80 -1.03
C ASP A 2 24.26 -8.95 -2.07
N VAL A 3 23.40 -9.95 -1.88
CA VAL A 3 22.13 -10.00 -2.59
C VAL A 3 21.31 -8.81 -2.09
N PRO A 4 20.73 -7.96 -2.96
CA PRO A 4 19.85 -6.91 -2.47
C PRO A 4 18.71 -7.58 -1.71
N SER A 5 18.58 -7.22 -0.44
CA SER A 5 17.44 -7.59 0.38
C SER A 5 16.21 -6.93 -0.23
N HIS A 6 15.30 -7.74 -0.76
CA HIS A 6 13.99 -7.27 -1.20
C HIS A 6 13.07 -7.27 0.01
N GLN A 7 12.44 -6.13 0.27
CA GLN A 7 11.47 -6.02 1.34
C GLN A 7 10.08 -6.24 0.77
N GLU A 8 9.37 -7.24 1.29
CA GLU A 8 7.97 -7.44 0.97
C GLU A 8 7.11 -6.56 1.88
N ILE A 9 6.31 -5.68 1.26
CA ILE A 9 5.40 -4.76 1.94
C ILE A 9 3.99 -5.21 1.65
N THR A 10 3.25 -5.54 2.70
CA THR A 10 1.82 -5.84 2.62
C THR A 10 1.04 -4.56 2.82
N VAL A 11 0.15 -4.27 1.88
CA VAL A 11 -0.80 -3.16 1.96
C VAL A 11 -2.19 -3.74 1.97
N LEU A 12 -2.98 -3.38 2.98
CA LEU A 12 -4.39 -3.74 3.05
C LEU A 12 -5.20 -2.61 2.41
N ALA A 13 -6.05 -2.97 1.46
CA ALA A 13 -7.04 -2.07 0.87
C ALA A 13 -8.43 -2.52 1.27
N LEU A 14 -9.12 -1.66 2.01
CA LEU A 14 -10.48 -1.88 2.48
C LEU A 14 -11.43 -1.02 1.67
N TRP A 15 -12.52 -1.62 1.21
CA TRP A 15 -13.58 -0.86 0.55
C TRP A 15 -14.43 -0.10 1.58
N ASP A 16 -14.55 1.21 1.40
CA ASP A 16 -15.49 2.07 2.12
C ASP A 16 -16.76 2.23 1.28
N ASP A 17 -17.87 1.62 1.72
CA ASP A 17 -19.16 1.71 1.02
C ASP A 17 -19.84 3.08 1.15
N GLU A 18 -19.53 3.87 2.18
CA GLU A 18 -20.11 5.21 2.36
C GLU A 18 -19.45 6.21 1.41
N ALA A 19 -18.12 6.13 1.28
CA ALA A 19 -17.34 7.00 0.40
C ALA A 19 -17.24 6.48 -1.05
N GLY A 20 -17.46 5.18 -1.26
CA GLY A 20 -17.35 4.56 -2.59
C GLY A 20 -15.90 4.47 -3.10
N VAL A 21 -14.95 4.28 -2.19
CA VAL A 21 -13.51 4.24 -2.49
C VAL A 21 -12.82 3.10 -1.74
N TRP A 22 -11.69 2.66 -2.28
CA TRP A 22 -10.72 1.83 -1.58
C TRP A 22 -9.80 2.69 -0.74
N VAL A 23 -9.64 2.36 0.53
CA VAL A 23 -8.71 2.99 1.48
C VAL A 23 -7.55 2.03 1.74
N ALA A 24 -6.32 2.49 1.56
CA ALA A 24 -5.10 1.71 1.77
C ALA A 24 -4.37 2.09 3.07
N GLU A 25 -3.93 1.06 3.79
CA GLU A 25 -3.11 1.18 5.00
C GLU A 25 -2.03 0.07 5.07
N SER A 26 -0.94 0.34 5.77
CA SER A 26 0.13 -0.64 6.04
C SER A 26 0.89 -0.29 7.31
N GLU A 27 1.05 -1.27 8.20
CA GLU A 27 1.90 -1.13 9.40
C GLU A 27 3.39 -1.01 9.05
N GLN A 28 3.79 -1.48 7.86
CA GLN A 28 5.18 -1.48 7.40
C GLN A 28 5.60 -0.14 6.79
N VAL A 29 4.65 0.76 6.52
CA VAL A 29 4.90 2.06 5.88
C VAL A 29 4.27 3.16 6.74
N PRO A 30 5.01 3.69 7.73
CA PRO A 30 4.51 4.76 8.60
C PRO A 30 4.05 5.97 7.78
N GLY A 31 2.83 6.44 8.07
CA GLY A 31 2.23 7.57 7.36
C GLY A 31 1.54 7.21 6.03
N LEU A 32 1.46 5.93 5.65
CA LEU A 32 0.70 5.50 4.49
C LEU A 32 -0.81 5.58 4.77
N VAL A 33 -1.44 6.62 4.24
CA VAL A 33 -2.89 6.77 4.16
C VAL A 33 -3.24 7.34 2.79
N THR A 34 -3.95 6.56 1.97
CA THR A 34 -4.42 7.02 0.66
C THR A 34 -5.67 6.26 0.25
N GLU A 35 -6.44 6.84 -0.66
CA GLU A 35 -7.67 6.24 -1.18
C GLU A 35 -7.80 6.41 -2.71
N ALA A 36 -8.61 5.58 -3.35
CA ALA A 36 -8.98 5.72 -4.77
C ALA A 36 -10.27 4.97 -5.12
N GLU A 37 -10.95 5.36 -6.20
CA GLU A 37 -12.22 4.75 -6.64
C GLU A 37 -12.04 3.30 -7.11
N THR A 38 -10.86 2.95 -7.64
CA THR A 38 -10.55 1.58 -8.08
C THR A 38 -9.23 1.06 -7.50
N VAL A 39 -9.09 -0.26 -7.43
CA VAL A 39 -7.87 -0.93 -6.96
C VAL A 39 -6.67 -0.58 -7.86
N GLU A 40 -6.90 -0.42 -9.16
CA GLU A 40 -5.85 -0.05 -10.13
C GLU A 40 -5.34 1.37 -9.89
N GLN A 41 -6.24 2.33 -9.67
CA GLN A 41 -5.87 3.70 -9.32
C GLN A 41 -5.13 3.74 -7.98
N LEU A 42 -5.57 2.94 -7.00
CA LEU A 42 -4.90 2.81 -5.72
C LEU A 42 -3.49 2.24 -5.90
N ALA A 43 -3.33 1.19 -6.69
CA ALA A 43 -2.04 0.58 -6.98
C ALA A 43 -1.07 1.58 -7.63
N THR A 44 -1.53 2.41 -8.57
CA THR A 44 -0.72 3.48 -9.15
C THR A 44 -0.25 4.46 -8.07
N LYS A 45 -1.16 4.96 -7.21
CA LYS A 45 -0.78 5.86 -6.11
C LYS A 45 0.22 5.22 -5.16
N LEU A 46 0.01 3.96 -4.79
CA LEU A 46 0.89 3.23 -3.87
C LEU A 46 2.31 3.06 -4.43
N SER A 47 2.45 2.90 -5.76
CA SER A 47 3.76 2.77 -6.40
C SER A 47 4.64 4.02 -6.29
N GLU A 48 4.02 5.18 -6.09
CA GLU A 48 4.70 6.47 -5.92
C GLU A 48 4.86 6.81 -4.43
N LEU A 49 3.78 6.68 -3.65
CA LEU A 49 3.75 7.10 -2.23
C LEU A 49 4.62 6.22 -1.32
N ILE A 50 4.65 4.90 -1.53
CA ILE A 50 5.38 4.00 -0.63
C ILE A 50 6.89 4.26 -0.67
N PRO A 51 7.54 4.35 -1.85
CA PRO A 51 8.95 4.72 -1.92
C PRO A 51 9.27 6.05 -1.22
N GLU A 52 8.46 7.08 -1.43
CA GLU A 52 8.65 8.40 -0.81
C GLU A 52 8.56 8.32 0.72
N LEU A 53 7.54 7.63 1.25
CA LEU A 53 7.37 7.45 2.70
C LEU A 53 8.48 6.62 3.33
N LEU A 54 8.98 5.59 2.62
CA LEU A 54 10.12 4.80 3.10
C LEU A 54 11.41 5.62 3.12
N GLU A 55 11.68 6.43 2.09
CA GLU A 55 12.85 7.31 2.05
C GLU A 55 12.82 8.34 3.20
N LEU A 56 11.64 8.91 3.48
CA LEU A 56 11.48 9.90 4.55
C LEU A 56 11.61 9.30 5.96
N ASN A 57 11.12 8.07 6.17
CA ASN A 57 11.03 7.48 7.51
C ASN A 57 12.11 6.43 7.81
N SER A 58 12.80 5.90 6.79
CA SER A 58 13.78 4.81 6.90
C SER A 58 15.06 5.13 6.14
N PRO A 59 15.97 5.95 6.71
CA PRO A 59 17.19 6.40 6.02
C PRO A 59 18.15 5.27 5.62
N ASP A 60 17.99 4.08 6.19
CA ASP A 60 18.77 2.88 5.87
C ASP A 60 18.15 2.03 4.74
N PHE A 61 16.94 2.36 4.29
CA PHE A 61 16.28 1.65 3.21
C PHE A 61 16.94 2.01 1.86
N LYS A 62 17.65 1.05 1.26
CA LYS A 62 18.35 1.20 -0.03
C LYS A 62 17.97 0.12 -1.06
N GLY A 63 16.84 -0.54 -0.85
CA GLY A 63 16.43 -1.73 -1.60
C GLY A 63 15.27 -1.49 -2.55
N VAL A 64 14.94 -2.53 -3.33
CA VAL A 64 13.68 -2.61 -4.07
C VAL A 64 12.64 -3.24 -3.16
N SER A 65 11.47 -2.60 -3.02
CA SER A 65 10.31 -3.17 -2.32
C SER A 65 9.38 -3.87 -3.28
N ILE A 66 8.88 -5.04 -2.88
CA ILE A 66 7.78 -5.72 -3.55
C ILE A 66 6.51 -5.37 -2.78
N ILE A 67 5.56 -4.71 -3.44
CA ILE A 67 4.28 -4.33 -2.84
C ILE A 67 3.26 -5.45 -3.11
N ASN A 68 2.77 -6.05 -2.03
CA ASN A 68 1.69 -7.02 -2.02
C ASN A 68 0.39 -6.33 -1.60
N LEU A 69 -0.42 -5.91 -2.58
CA LEU A 69 -1.73 -5.30 -2.33
C LEU A 69 -2.79 -6.37 -2.10
N LYS A 70 -3.43 -6.35 -0.92
CA LYS A 70 -4.57 -7.21 -0.57
C LYS A 70 -5.83 -6.36 -0.49
N ALA A 71 -6.72 -6.55 -1.45
CA ALA A 71 -8.00 -5.86 -1.50
C ALA A 71 -9.10 -6.74 -0.90
N GLU A 72 -9.77 -6.24 0.14
CA GLU A 72 -10.88 -6.93 0.81
C GLU A 72 -12.14 -6.08 0.77
N ARG A 73 -13.24 -6.68 0.28
CA ARG A 73 -14.58 -6.08 0.29
C ARG A 73 -15.59 -7.11 0.79
N THR A 74 -16.40 -6.71 1.77
CA THR A 74 -17.51 -7.53 2.26
C THR A 74 -18.77 -7.20 1.48
N LEU A 75 -19.43 -8.22 0.93
CA LEU A 75 -20.71 -8.06 0.26
C LEU A 75 -21.83 -8.53 1.20
N HIS A 76 -22.78 -7.65 1.47
CA HIS A 76 -23.98 -8.01 2.22
C HIS A 76 -25.03 -8.54 1.25
N THR A 77 -25.51 -9.76 1.50
CA THR A 77 -26.63 -10.38 0.78
C THR A 77 -27.86 -10.45 1.69
N VAL A 78 -29.05 -10.43 1.10
CA VAL A 78 -30.35 -10.45 1.79
C VAL A 78 -30.94 -11.85 1.83
#